data_AF-A0A0N1NMJ4-F1
#
_entry.id   AF-A0A0N1NMJ4-F1
#
_cell.length_a   1.000
_cell.length_b   1.000
_cell.length_c   1.000
_cell.angle_alpha   90.00
_cell.angle_beta   90.00
_cell.angle_gamma   90.00
#
_symmetry.space_group_name_H-M   'P 1'
#
loop_
_entity.id
_entity.type
_entity.pdbx_description
1 polymer ?
#
loop_
_entity_poly.entity_id
_entity_poly.type
_entity_poly.pdbx_seq_one_letter_code
_entity_poly.pdbx_strand_id
1 'polypeptide(L)'
;MMDNMSSVGRKTVAVMAAALASLGAGSGVTASATTTMPSSAPCSGSECPSLKPTRLSVSQASLNVTQMQLENIHAMASDAVTGEPIRGARIVFATIGGRTLGAAYTDYDGIAAITAPENLGPGTLQELLGGYEASMVGDGVHAPAGAHGAITIGTDQGPGVPNSPCAVC
;
A
#
# COMPACT_ATOMS: atom_id res chain seq x y z
N MET A 1 24.13 39.23 41.77
CA MET A 1 24.78 38.08 41.11
C MET A 1 23.82 37.65 40.00
N MET A 2 23.75 38.29 38.83
CA MET A 2 24.79 38.55 37.82
C MET A 2 25.54 37.28 37.36
N ASP A 3 25.15 36.86 36.15
CA ASP A 3 25.93 36.27 35.04
C ASP A 3 26.57 34.87 35.20
N ASN A 4 26.26 33.93 34.31
CA ASN A 4 27.00 33.81 33.03
C ASN A 4 26.47 32.67 32.11
N MET A 5 26.45 32.94 30.81
CA MET A 5 26.14 32.05 29.67
C MET A 5 27.31 31.12 29.31
N SER A 6 27.00 29.95 28.70
CA SER A 6 27.78 29.22 27.67
C SER A 6 26.87 28.07 27.16
N SER A 7 26.21 28.07 25.99
CA SER A 7 26.58 28.27 24.58
C SER A 7 27.20 27.05 23.88
N VAL A 8 26.55 26.65 22.76
CA VAL A 8 26.97 25.79 21.63
C VAL A 8 26.92 24.26 21.87
N GLY A 9 26.37 23.41 20.97
CA GLY A 9 26.12 23.62 19.55
C GLY A 9 25.13 22.67 18.87
N ARG A 10 24.50 23.22 17.82
CA ARG A 10 23.75 22.52 16.79
C ARG A 10 24.73 21.87 15.81
N LYS A 11 24.61 20.57 15.57
CA LYS A 11 25.23 19.92 14.41
C LYS A 11 24.22 19.86 13.27
N THR A 12 24.24 20.88 12.43
CA THR A 12 23.66 20.88 11.09
C THR A 12 24.56 20.04 10.17
N VAL A 13 24.03 18.96 9.60
CA VAL A 13 24.67 18.26 8.49
C VAL A 13 24.00 18.74 7.22
N ALA A 14 24.68 19.66 6.53
CA ALA A 14 24.39 20.02 5.15
C ALA A 14 25.08 18.98 4.25
N VAL A 15 24.31 18.27 3.43
CA VAL A 15 24.86 17.51 2.30
C VAL A 15 24.52 18.23 1.02
N MET A 16 25.56 18.46 0.25
CA MET A 16 25.71 19.35 -0.88
C MET A 16 24.82 18.98 -2.06
N ALA A 17 24.17 19.99 -2.64
CA ALA A 17 23.67 19.98 -4.00
C ALA A 17 24.87 20.12 -4.97
N ALA A 18 25.11 19.09 -5.78
CA ALA A 18 26.02 19.18 -6.93
C ALA A 18 25.18 19.41 -8.19
N ALA A 19 25.14 20.66 -8.63
CA ALA A 19 24.71 21.01 -9.98
C ALA A 19 25.91 20.89 -10.92
N LEU A 20 25.83 20.01 -11.92
CA LEU A 20 26.72 19.99 -13.07
C LEU A 20 25.89 20.22 -14.33
N ALA A 21 25.98 21.44 -14.83
CA ALA A 21 25.49 21.83 -16.13
C ALA A 21 26.47 21.33 -17.21
N SER A 22 25.97 20.57 -18.18
CA SER A 22 26.63 20.40 -19.48
C SER A 22 25.62 20.69 -20.57
N LEU A 23 25.70 21.90 -21.15
CA LEU A 23 24.99 22.26 -22.37
C LEU A 23 25.67 21.57 -23.55
N GLY A 24 25.01 20.57 -24.12
CA GLY A 24 25.36 19.97 -25.40
C GLY A 24 24.36 20.38 -26.47
N ALA A 25 24.77 21.25 -27.39
CA ALA A 25 24.04 21.51 -28.63
C ALA A 25 24.33 20.36 -29.61
N GLY A 26 23.29 19.63 -30.01
CA GLY A 26 23.39 18.56 -30.99
C GLY A 26 22.01 18.22 -31.54
N SER A 27 21.71 18.76 -32.73
CA SER A 27 20.52 18.43 -33.49
C SER A 27 20.61 16.99 -34.00
N GLY A 28 19.60 16.18 -33.71
CA GLY A 28 19.37 14.91 -34.40
C GLY A 28 18.95 13.77 -33.49
N VAL A 29 17.96 13.01 -33.99
CA VAL A 29 17.46 11.71 -33.51
C VAL A 29 16.24 11.76 -32.57
N THR A 30 15.14 11.22 -33.10
CA THR A 30 13.89 10.86 -32.43
C THR A 30 14.15 9.93 -31.25
N ALA A 31 13.78 10.33 -30.04
CA ALA A 31 13.79 9.47 -28.87
C ALA A 31 12.35 9.24 -28.37
N SER A 32 11.89 8.00 -28.49
CA SER A 32 10.71 7.49 -27.79
C SER A 32 10.86 7.76 -26.30
N ALA A 33 9.93 8.51 -25.72
CA ALA A 33 9.82 8.67 -24.28
C ALA A 33 9.38 7.35 -23.65
N THR A 34 10.34 6.48 -23.35
CA THR A 34 10.18 5.49 -22.29
C THR A 34 10.56 6.20 -21.00
N THR A 35 9.57 6.81 -20.36
CA THR A 35 9.65 7.20 -18.95
C THR A 35 9.83 5.90 -18.17
N THR A 36 11.08 5.55 -17.89
CA THR A 36 11.41 4.54 -16.91
C THR A 36 10.94 5.11 -15.58
N MET A 37 9.78 4.64 -15.12
CA MET A 37 9.37 4.81 -13.72
C MET A 37 10.56 4.35 -12.85
N PRO A 38 10.84 4.98 -11.71
CA PRO A 38 11.72 4.40 -10.71
C PRO A 38 11.06 3.09 -10.25
N SER A 39 11.44 2.00 -10.89
CA SER A 39 11.15 0.66 -10.44
C SER A 39 11.77 0.57 -9.07
N SER A 40 10.94 0.48 -8.04
CA SER A 40 11.36 0.03 -6.71
C SER A 40 11.96 -1.36 -6.88
N ALA A 41 13.25 -1.42 -7.20
CA ALA A 41 13.98 -2.66 -7.33
C ALA A 41 13.91 -3.35 -5.96
N PRO A 42 13.27 -4.53 -5.83
CA PRO A 42 13.53 -5.35 -4.67
C PRO A 42 14.90 -5.98 -4.94
N CYS A 43 15.94 -5.31 -4.44
CA CYS A 43 17.25 -5.88 -4.18
C CYS A 43 17.94 -6.57 -5.39
N SER A 44 18.62 -5.78 -6.23
CA SER A 44 19.66 -6.32 -7.13
C SER A 44 20.99 -6.40 -6.36
N GLY A 45 21.23 -7.52 -5.70
CA GLY A 45 22.48 -7.82 -5.02
C GLY A 45 22.45 -9.20 -4.37
N SER A 46 23.62 -9.83 -4.21
CA SER A 46 23.86 -11.14 -3.60
C SER A 46 23.45 -11.29 -2.12
N GLU A 47 22.61 -10.39 -1.62
CA GLU A 47 22.17 -10.26 -0.23
C GLU A 47 20.64 -10.19 -0.12
N CYS A 48 19.90 -10.63 -1.14
CA CYS A 48 18.51 -11.03 -0.91
C CYS A 48 18.52 -12.22 0.03
N PRO A 49 18.07 -12.11 1.31
CA PRO A 49 17.69 -13.31 2.03
C PRO A 49 16.72 -14.08 1.12
N SER A 50 16.94 -15.38 0.93
CA SER A 50 16.05 -16.23 0.14
C SER A 50 14.73 -16.38 0.91
N LEU A 51 13.93 -15.33 0.86
CA LEU A 51 12.62 -15.30 1.48
C LEU A 51 11.68 -16.19 0.68
N LYS A 52 10.82 -16.91 1.39
CA LYS A 52 9.77 -17.70 0.77
C LYS A 52 8.82 -16.76 0.02
N PRO A 53 8.46 -17.04 -1.23
CA PRO A 53 7.54 -16.19 -1.96
C PRO A 53 6.16 -16.23 -1.31
N THR A 54 5.50 -15.07 -1.27
CA THR A 54 4.19 -14.90 -0.64
C THR A 54 3.13 -14.58 -1.66
N ARG A 55 1.95 -15.18 -1.51
CA ARG A 55 0.73 -14.77 -2.21
C ARG A 55 -0.14 -13.99 -1.23
N LEU A 56 -0.54 -12.79 -1.64
CA LEU A 56 -1.51 -11.98 -0.93
C LEU A 56 -2.75 -11.85 -1.81
N SER A 57 -3.93 -12.09 -1.25
CA SER A 57 -5.22 -11.88 -1.89
C SER A 57 -6.08 -11.00 -1.00
N VAL A 58 -6.94 -10.18 -1.59
CA VAL A 58 -7.81 -9.27 -0.85
C VAL A 58 -9.25 -9.41 -1.30
N SER A 59 -10.17 -8.99 -0.45
CA SER A 59 -11.59 -8.92 -0.76
C SER A 59 -11.99 -7.62 -1.42
N GLN A 60 -13.18 -7.62 -1.99
CA GLN A 60 -13.87 -6.37 -2.25
C GLN A 60 -14.39 -5.77 -0.92
N ALA A 61 -14.10 -4.50 -0.70
CA ALA A 61 -14.62 -3.71 0.41
C ALA A 61 -15.87 -2.92 -0.01
N SER A 62 -16.66 -2.51 0.98
CA SER A 62 -17.89 -1.75 0.79
C SER A 62 -17.92 -0.52 1.69
N LEU A 63 -18.23 0.63 1.12
CA LEU A 63 -18.46 1.86 1.85
C LEU A 63 -19.94 1.94 2.24
N ASN A 64 -20.20 1.76 3.53
CA ASN A 64 -21.48 2.08 4.12
C ASN A 64 -21.58 3.60 4.32
N VAL A 65 -22.25 4.27 3.39
CA VAL A 65 -22.44 5.73 3.41
C VAL A 65 -23.33 6.23 4.55
N THR A 66 -24.13 5.35 5.16
CA THR A 66 -24.99 5.73 6.30
C THR A 66 -24.21 5.79 7.60
N GLN A 67 -23.23 4.90 7.76
CA GLN A 67 -22.36 4.82 8.93
C GLN A 67 -21.00 5.48 8.70
N MET A 68 -20.74 5.95 7.46
CA MET A 68 -19.47 6.52 7.05
C MET A 68 -18.30 5.59 7.40
N GLN A 69 -18.44 4.31 7.04
CA GLN A 69 -17.47 3.26 7.37
C GLN A 69 -17.21 2.36 6.17
N LEU A 70 -15.95 1.98 5.99
CA LEU A 70 -15.53 0.88 5.12
C LEU A 70 -15.58 -0.44 5.86
N GLU A 71 -16.20 -1.40 5.20
CA GLU A 71 -16.44 -2.75 5.69
C GLU A 71 -15.89 -3.77 4.69
N ASN A 72 -15.82 -5.03 5.12
CA ASN A 72 -15.28 -6.13 4.33
C ASN A 72 -13.84 -5.93 3.82
N ILE A 73 -13.01 -5.15 4.53
CA ILE A 73 -11.59 -5.03 4.22
C ILE A 73 -10.87 -6.22 4.86
N HIS A 74 -10.44 -7.18 4.04
CA HIS A 74 -9.59 -8.27 4.51
C HIS A 74 -8.58 -8.73 3.46
N ALA A 75 -7.46 -9.28 3.94
CA ALA A 75 -6.41 -9.87 3.15
C ALA A 75 -6.09 -11.27 3.66
N MET A 76 -5.85 -12.21 2.75
CA MET A 76 -5.35 -13.54 3.03
C MET A 76 -3.92 -13.65 2.54
N ALA A 77 -3.00 -13.96 3.44
CA ALA A 77 -1.60 -14.22 3.14
C ALA A 77 -1.31 -15.73 3.20
N SER A 78 -0.71 -16.26 2.15
CA SER A 78 -0.31 -17.66 2.06
C SER A 78 1.07 -17.80 1.43
N ASP A 79 1.82 -18.82 1.82
CA ASP A 79 3.05 -19.20 1.13
C ASP A 79 2.73 -19.58 -0.32
N ALA A 80 3.42 -18.98 -1.29
CA ALA A 80 3.11 -19.16 -2.71
C ALA A 80 3.57 -20.52 -3.27
N VAL A 81 4.42 -21.25 -2.54
CA VAL A 81 4.91 -22.58 -2.91
C VAL A 81 4.03 -23.67 -2.30
N THR A 82 3.76 -23.57 -0.99
CA THR A 82 3.06 -24.62 -0.25
C THR A 82 1.54 -24.38 -0.18
N GLY A 83 1.10 -23.14 -0.34
CA GLY A 83 -0.30 -22.74 -0.13
C GLY A 83 -0.69 -22.60 1.34
N GLU A 84 0.24 -22.78 2.28
CA GLU A 84 -0.07 -22.73 3.71
C GLU A 84 -0.30 -21.29 4.20
N PRO A 85 -1.31 -21.02 5.05
CA PRO A 85 -1.58 -19.68 5.55
C PRO A 85 -0.44 -19.15 6.42
N ILE A 86 -0.06 -17.90 6.18
CA ILE A 86 1.00 -17.23 6.95
C ILE A 86 0.36 -16.57 8.16
N ARG A 87 0.78 -16.99 9.37
CA ARG A 87 0.22 -16.50 10.64
C ARG A 87 1.08 -15.39 11.26
N GLY A 88 0.44 -14.43 11.90
CA GLY A 88 1.13 -13.34 12.60
C GLY A 88 1.84 -12.35 11.68
N ALA A 89 1.61 -12.40 10.37
CA ALA A 89 2.15 -11.42 9.43
C ALA A 89 1.38 -10.10 9.56
N ARG A 90 2.10 -8.98 9.56
CA ARG A 90 1.49 -7.65 9.62
C ARG A 90 1.08 -7.20 8.22
N ILE A 91 -0.21 -6.95 8.05
CA ILE A 91 -0.78 -6.38 6.82
C ILE A 91 -1.18 -4.93 7.09
N VAL A 92 -0.74 -4.02 6.24
CA VAL A 92 -1.14 -2.62 6.24
C VAL A 92 -2.13 -2.40 5.10
N PHE A 93 -3.27 -1.81 5.41
CA PHE A 93 -4.30 -1.45 4.45
C PHE A 93 -4.24 0.05 4.21
N ALA A 94 -4.21 0.46 2.95
CA ALA A 94 -4.19 1.85 2.55
C ALA A 94 -5.05 2.04 1.30
N THR A 95 -5.64 3.21 1.13
CA THR A 95 -6.25 3.61 -0.14
C THR A 95 -5.19 3.73 -1.23
N ILE A 96 -5.61 3.74 -2.50
CA ILE A 96 -4.68 4.01 -3.62
C ILE A 96 -4.04 5.40 -3.57
N GLY A 97 -4.62 6.35 -2.83
CA GLY A 97 -4.03 7.67 -2.57
C GLY A 97 -2.93 7.65 -1.51
N GLY A 98 -2.63 6.49 -0.92
CA GLY A 98 -1.63 6.32 0.13
C GLY A 98 -2.14 6.63 1.54
N ARG A 99 -3.42 7.01 1.71
CA ARG A 99 -4.02 7.17 3.05
C ARG A 99 -4.15 5.81 3.72
N THR A 100 -3.50 5.64 4.87
CA THR A 100 -3.59 4.41 5.67
C THR A 100 -4.99 4.27 6.27
N LEU A 101 -5.63 3.13 6.02
CA LEU A 101 -6.93 2.74 6.60
C LEU A 101 -6.73 2.04 7.95
N GLY A 102 -5.66 1.26 8.07
CA GLY A 102 -5.31 0.56 9.30
C GLY A 102 -4.28 -0.54 9.06
N ALA A 103 -4.01 -1.33 10.10
CA ALA A 103 -3.18 -2.52 10.00
C ALA A 103 -3.72 -3.62 10.90
N ALA A 104 -3.59 -4.87 10.47
CA ALA A 104 -3.95 -6.04 11.25
C ALA A 104 -2.90 -7.15 11.08
N TYR A 105 -2.90 -8.09 12.02
CA TYR A 105 -2.06 -9.28 11.93
C TYR A 105 -2.89 -10.45 11.43
N THR A 106 -2.28 -11.31 10.61
CA THR A 106 -2.95 -12.51 10.13
C THR A 106 -3.20 -13.52 11.25
N ASP A 107 -4.39 -14.10 11.27
CA ASP A 107 -4.80 -15.13 12.22
C ASP A 107 -4.30 -16.55 11.81
N TYR A 108 -4.91 -17.59 12.38
CA TYR A 108 -4.56 -18.99 12.11
C TYR A 108 -4.86 -19.43 10.67
N ASP A 109 -5.81 -18.78 10.01
CA ASP A 109 -6.23 -19.01 8.63
C ASP A 109 -5.48 -18.08 7.64
N GLY A 110 -4.55 -17.27 8.15
CA GLY A 110 -3.76 -16.34 7.34
C GLY A 110 -4.53 -15.08 6.98
N ILE A 111 -5.64 -14.78 7.67
CA ILE A 111 -6.53 -13.67 7.35
C ILE A 111 -6.25 -12.49 8.29
N ALA A 112 -6.07 -11.31 7.71
CA ALA A 112 -6.05 -10.04 8.41
C ALA A 112 -7.26 -9.21 7.95
N ALA A 113 -8.07 -8.71 8.89
CA ALA A 113 -9.28 -7.95 8.57
C ALA A 113 -9.37 -6.68 9.42
N ILE A 114 -9.93 -5.62 8.83
CA ILE A 114 -10.21 -4.35 9.52
C ILE A 114 -11.56 -3.77 9.09
N THR A 115 -12.05 -2.82 9.87
CA THR A 115 -13.05 -1.84 9.45
C THR A 115 -12.45 -0.46 9.64
N ALA A 116 -12.70 0.47 8.71
CA ALA A 116 -12.12 1.81 8.77
C ALA A 116 -13.22 2.88 8.72
N PRO A 117 -13.24 3.85 9.65
CA PRO A 117 -14.12 5.00 9.54
C PRO A 117 -13.66 5.89 8.38
N GLU A 118 -14.61 6.36 7.58
CA GLU A 118 -14.36 7.25 6.45
C GLU A 118 -14.94 8.64 6.71
N ASN A 119 -14.27 9.65 6.16
CA ASN A 119 -14.77 11.00 6.09
C ASN A 119 -14.70 11.46 4.63
N LEU A 120 -15.86 11.63 4.01
CA LEU A 120 -15.98 11.99 2.61
C LEU A 120 -15.73 13.49 2.43
N GLY A 121 -14.45 13.85 2.38
CA GLY A 121 -14.00 15.16 1.95
C GLY A 121 -13.99 15.30 0.43
N PRO A 122 -13.79 16.53 -0.09
CA PRO A 122 -13.56 16.75 -1.51
C PRO A 122 -12.35 15.94 -1.97
N GLY A 123 -12.51 15.08 -2.98
CA GLY A 123 -11.44 14.21 -3.47
C GLY A 123 -11.47 12.77 -2.92
N THR A 124 -12.04 12.55 -1.73
CA THR A 124 -12.03 11.24 -1.07
C THR A 124 -12.77 10.18 -1.86
N LEU A 125 -13.89 10.54 -2.50
CA LEU A 125 -14.67 9.60 -3.30
C LEU A 125 -13.89 9.09 -4.53
N GLN A 126 -13.12 9.94 -5.20
CA GLN A 126 -12.32 9.48 -6.34
C GLN A 126 -11.21 8.52 -5.90
N GLU A 127 -10.62 8.77 -4.75
CA GLU A 127 -9.63 7.88 -4.15
C GLU A 127 -10.23 6.53 -3.77
N LEU A 128 -11.39 6.53 -3.10
CA LEU A 128 -12.07 5.29 -2.72
C LEU A 128 -12.53 4.49 -3.94
N LEU A 129 -13.01 5.13 -5.02
CA LEU A 129 -13.36 4.43 -6.26
C LEU A 129 -12.16 3.78 -6.95
N GLY A 130 -10.93 4.21 -6.64
CA GLY A 130 -9.72 3.54 -7.08
C GLY A 130 -9.38 2.30 -6.25
N GLY A 131 -10.04 2.08 -5.12
CA GLY A 131 -9.87 0.92 -4.25
C GLY A 131 -8.88 1.11 -3.12
N TYR A 132 -8.41 -0.02 -2.59
CA TYR A 132 -7.40 -0.09 -1.54
C TYR A 132 -6.31 -1.10 -1.90
N GLU A 133 -5.17 -0.93 -1.26
CA GLU A 133 -4.01 -1.79 -1.30
C GLU A 133 -3.83 -2.43 0.08
N ALA A 134 -3.56 -3.73 0.09
CA ALA A 134 -3.01 -4.43 1.24
C ALA A 134 -1.52 -4.68 0.97
N SER A 135 -0.67 -4.34 1.93
CA SER A 135 0.76 -4.58 1.85
C SER A 135 1.24 -5.38 3.05
N MET A 136 1.92 -6.48 2.77
CA MET A 136 2.69 -7.25 3.73
C MET A 136 4.16 -6.84 3.62
N VAL A 137 4.75 -6.36 4.72
CA VAL A 137 6.14 -5.87 4.76
C VAL A 137 7.17 -7.01 4.69
N GLY A 138 6.73 -8.26 4.84
CA GLY A 138 7.60 -9.41 5.08
C GLY A 138 7.98 -9.52 6.55
N ASP A 139 8.20 -10.75 7.03
CA ASP A 139 8.49 -11.08 8.43
C ASP A 139 9.93 -11.57 8.63
N GLY A 140 10.78 -11.47 7.60
CA GLY A 140 12.14 -12.01 7.58
C GLY A 140 12.24 -13.48 7.15
N VAL A 141 11.12 -14.17 6.96
CA VAL A 141 11.02 -15.52 6.38
C VAL A 141 10.27 -15.50 5.05
N HIS A 142 9.19 -14.73 4.98
CA HIS A 142 8.32 -14.54 3.83
C HIS A 142 8.59 -13.20 3.15
N ALA A 143 8.59 -13.20 1.81
CA ALA A 143 8.85 -12.02 1.01
C ALA A 143 7.70 -11.01 1.13
N PRO A 144 7.97 -9.70 1.01
CA PRO A 144 6.92 -8.68 0.95
C PRO A 144 5.94 -8.98 -0.20
N ALA A 145 4.66 -8.66 0.01
CA ALA A 145 3.61 -8.86 -0.98
C ALA A 145 2.59 -7.72 -0.96
N GLY A 146 1.99 -7.43 -2.11
CA GLY A 146 0.95 -6.42 -2.28
C GLY A 146 -0.25 -6.99 -3.03
N ALA A 147 -1.44 -6.50 -2.71
CA ALA A 147 -2.68 -6.89 -3.38
C ALA A 147 -3.69 -5.73 -3.39
N HIS A 148 -4.31 -5.52 -4.55
CA HIS A 148 -5.30 -4.49 -4.79
C HIS A 148 -6.72 -5.04 -4.65
N GLY A 149 -7.58 -4.29 -3.95
CA GLY A 149 -8.98 -4.59 -3.74
C GLY A 149 -9.86 -3.42 -4.14
N ALA A 150 -10.99 -3.71 -4.78
CA ALA A 150 -11.96 -2.68 -5.12
C ALA A 150 -12.76 -2.24 -3.86
N ILE A 151 -13.16 -0.98 -3.83
CA ILE A 151 -14.15 -0.46 -2.88
C ILE A 151 -15.40 -0.12 -3.68
N THR A 152 -16.52 -0.64 -3.23
CA THR A 152 -17.85 -0.34 -3.80
C THR A 152 -18.65 0.52 -2.83
N ILE A 153 -19.65 1.23 -3.34
CA ILE A 153 -20.56 2.04 -2.52
C ILE A 153 -21.81 1.21 -2.25
N GLY A 154 -22.21 1.10 -0.97
CA GLY A 154 -23.38 0.35 -0.56
C GLY A 154 -23.07 -0.66 0.55
N THR A 155 -24.06 -1.47 0.89
CA THR A 155 -23.93 -2.61 1.81
C THR A 155 -23.86 -3.95 1.09
N ASP A 156 -23.92 -3.93 -0.25
CA ASP A 156 -23.93 -5.13 -1.07
C ASP A 156 -22.51 -5.67 -1.25
N GLN A 157 -22.33 -6.94 -0.88
CA GLN A 157 -21.17 -7.72 -1.30
C GLN A 157 -21.12 -7.70 -2.84
N GLY A 158 -19.93 -7.48 -3.41
CA GLY A 158 -19.71 -7.40 -4.86
C GLY A 158 -20.25 -8.55 -5.70
N PRO A 159 -20.17 -8.44 -7.03
CA PRO A 159 -20.82 -9.36 -7.97
C PRO A 159 -20.32 -10.79 -7.73
N GLY A 160 -21.13 -11.55 -6.99
CA GLY A 160 -20.79 -12.87 -6.45
C GLY A 160 -21.74 -13.42 -5.39
N VAL A 161 -22.87 -12.76 -5.09
CA VAL A 161 -23.88 -13.31 -4.17
C VAL A 161 -24.85 -14.24 -4.92
N PRO A 162 -24.94 -15.54 -4.60
CA PRO A 162 -25.87 -16.49 -5.24
C PRO A 162 -27.34 -16.31 -4.78
N ASN A 163 -27.79 -15.09 -4.51
CA ASN A 163 -29.18 -14.84 -4.11
C ASN A 163 -29.69 -13.39 -4.26
N SER A 164 -29.06 -12.54 -5.08
CA SER A 164 -29.70 -11.27 -5.45
C SER A 164 -30.49 -11.47 -6.75
N PRO A 165 -31.84 -11.44 -6.73
CA PRO A 165 -32.60 -11.53 -7.97
C PRO A 165 -32.23 -10.34 -8.83
N CYS A 166 -31.87 -10.60 -10.09
CA CYS A 166 -31.70 -9.58 -11.11
C CYS A 166 -32.98 -8.73 -11.20
N ALA A 167 -33.04 -7.64 -10.46
CA ALA A 167 -34.12 -6.67 -10.49
C ALA A 167 -33.60 -5.44 -11.23
N VAL A 168 -33.45 -5.59 -12.55
CA VAL A 168 -33.47 -4.46 -13.48
C VAL A 168 -34.42 -4.86 -14.61
N CYS A 169 -35.55 -4.15 -14.65
CA CYS A 169 -36.58 -4.21 -15.69
C CYS A 169 -36.07 -3.66 -17.03
#